data_AF-A0A916M0V4-F1
#
_entry.id   AF-A0A916M0V4-F1
#
_cell.length_a   1.000
_cell.length_b   1.000
_cell.length_c   1.000
_cell.angle_alpha   90.00
_cell.angle_beta   90.00
_cell.angle_gamma   90.00
#
_symmetry.space_group_name_H-M   'P 1'
#
loop_
_entity.id
_entity.type
_entity.pdbx_description
1 polymer ?
#
loop_
_entity_poly.entity_id
_entity_poly.type
_entity_poly.pdbx_seq_one_letter_code
_entity_poly.pdbx_strand_id
1 'polypeptide(L)'
;MSKNFRESFELFDEGDWLDLHLTLSAGATALPPSRPEPTITRKGGANPMTRSQFLTVAAVFHGALGLAALIVPLTTAGLFGLTADAAAEPVIRLLGATLVGVAIAFAVARKAEPSLALCAVNYGGAAINLLSLIVVVMAIFDSQMASQAWAGAAVRALMRAGFAWFGIEGHRQRTAMA
;
A
#
# COMPACT_ATOMS: atom_id res chain seq x y z
N MET A 1 -14.60 -24.33 5.53
CA MET A 1 -13.28 -24.54 4.89
C MET A 1 -13.14 -26.02 4.61
N SER A 2 -13.23 -26.41 3.34
CA SER A 2 -13.32 -27.81 2.90
C SER A 2 -11.96 -28.50 2.94
N LYS A 3 -11.95 -29.79 3.30
CA LYS A 3 -10.77 -30.66 3.40
C LYS A 3 -9.97 -30.78 2.08
N ASN A 4 -10.60 -30.47 0.95
CA ASN A 4 -10.03 -30.63 -0.38
C ASN A 4 -8.86 -29.67 -0.71
N PHE A 5 -8.62 -28.63 0.09
CA PHE A 5 -7.47 -27.73 -0.14
C PHE A 5 -6.14 -28.31 0.37
N ARG A 6 -6.18 -29.29 1.27
CA ARG A 6 -4.97 -29.87 1.88
C ARG A 6 -4.28 -30.91 0.99
N GLU A 7 -5.05 -31.61 0.16
CA GLU A 7 -4.54 -32.70 -0.69
C GLU A 7 -3.81 -32.20 -1.93
N SER A 8 -4.01 -30.95 -2.35
CA SER A 8 -3.29 -30.38 -3.52
C SER A 8 -1.82 -30.03 -3.24
N PHE A 9 -1.38 -30.08 -1.97
CA PHE A 9 0.00 -29.78 -1.57
C PHE A 9 0.87 -31.02 -1.34
N GLU A 10 0.30 -32.24 -1.36
CA GLU A 10 1.05 -33.49 -1.13
C GLU A 10 1.54 -34.16 -2.42
N LEU A 11 1.32 -33.54 -3.58
CA LEU A 11 1.72 -34.08 -4.89
C LEU A 11 3.09 -33.56 -5.40
N PHE A 12 3.86 -32.89 -4.54
CA PHE A 12 5.27 -32.57 -4.78
C PHE A 12 6.13 -33.41 -3.83
N ASP A 13 6.45 -34.62 -4.30
CA ASP A 13 7.36 -35.56 -3.63
C ASP A 13 8.79 -34.97 -3.61
N GLU A 14 9.43 -34.93 -2.44
CA GLU A 14 10.77 -34.36 -2.23
C GLU A 14 11.87 -35.10 -3.01
N GLY A 15 11.57 -36.30 -3.56
CA GLY A 15 12.53 -37.13 -4.29
C GLY A 15 12.93 -36.64 -5.69
N ASP A 16 12.08 -35.87 -6.37
CA ASP A 16 12.30 -35.51 -7.80
C ASP A 16 13.32 -34.36 -7.99
N TRP A 17 13.66 -33.63 -6.93
CA TRP A 17 14.60 -32.51 -6.99
C TRP A 17 16.07 -32.95 -7.07
N LEU A 18 16.40 -34.13 -6.55
CA LEU A 18 17.78 -34.60 -6.49
C LEU A 18 18.32 -35.03 -7.87
N ASP A 19 17.46 -35.56 -8.74
CA ASP A 19 17.86 -36.03 -10.07
C ASP A 19 18.08 -34.87 -11.08
N LEU A 20 17.36 -33.75 -10.92
CA LEU A 20 17.53 -32.56 -11.77
C LEU A 20 18.87 -31.85 -11.49
N HIS A 21 19.36 -31.89 -10.24
CA HIS A 21 20.63 -31.28 -9.86
C HIS A 21 21.86 -32.07 -10.36
N LEU A 22 21.73 -33.40 -10.50
CA LEU A 22 22.84 -34.25 -10.95
C LEU A 22 23.07 -34.20 -12.46
N THR A 23 22.02 -34.02 -13.26
CA THR A 23 22.14 -33.96 -14.73
C THR A 23 22.69 -32.63 -15.25
N LEU A 24 22.57 -31.54 -14.49
CA LEU A 24 23.11 -30.22 -14.87
C LEU A 24 24.60 -30.01 -14.52
N SER A 25 25.18 -30.87 -13.69
CA SER A 25 26.58 -30.74 -13.23
C SER A 25 27.62 -31.27 -14.23
N ALA A 26 27.26 -32.20 -15.12
CA ALA A 26 28.21 -32.90 -15.98
C ALA A 26 28.63 -32.14 -17.26
N GLY A 27 28.09 -30.94 -17.51
CA GLY A 27 28.26 -30.19 -18.76
C GLY A 27 28.97 -28.84 -18.63
N ALA A 28 29.74 -28.60 -17.56
CA ALA A 28 30.44 -27.33 -17.33
C ALA A 28 31.69 -27.19 -18.24
N THR A 29 31.47 -27.05 -19.55
CA THR A 29 32.47 -26.46 -20.44
C THR A 29 32.72 -25.02 -20.01
N ALA A 30 34.00 -24.68 -19.81
CA ALA A 30 34.44 -23.37 -19.34
C ALA A 30 33.75 -22.26 -20.14
N LEU A 31 32.87 -21.50 -19.47
CA LEU A 31 32.21 -20.36 -20.06
C LEU A 31 33.29 -19.36 -20.52
N PRO A 32 33.17 -18.81 -21.74
CA PRO A 32 34.08 -17.77 -22.21
C PRO A 32 34.05 -16.60 -21.20
N PRO A 33 35.19 -15.87 -21.04
CA PRO A 33 35.27 -14.77 -20.10
C PRO A 33 34.10 -13.81 -20.34
N SER A 34 33.34 -13.55 -19.30
CA SER A 34 32.14 -12.71 -19.35
C SER A 34 32.51 -11.38 -20.01
N ARG A 35 31.75 -10.98 -21.03
CA ARG A 35 31.86 -9.64 -21.59
C ARG A 35 31.73 -8.64 -20.42
N PRO A 36 32.58 -7.61 -20.34
CA PRO A 36 32.41 -6.57 -19.34
C PRO A 36 30.99 -6.04 -19.46
N GLU A 37 30.24 -6.20 -18.39
CA GLU A 37 28.83 -5.85 -18.35
C GLU A 37 28.73 -4.34 -18.59
N PRO A 38 27.92 -3.89 -19.58
CA PRO A 38 27.79 -2.47 -19.85
C PRO A 38 27.27 -1.80 -18.58
N THR A 39 28.14 -1.00 -17.95
CA THR A 39 27.78 -0.21 -16.77
C THR A 39 26.79 0.86 -17.23
N ILE A 40 25.49 0.58 -17.09
CA ILE A 40 24.44 1.54 -17.39
C ILE A 40 24.47 2.62 -16.29
N THR A 41 25.31 3.63 -16.47
CA THR A 41 25.28 4.85 -15.66
C THR A 41 23.99 5.60 -15.98
N ARG A 42 22.97 5.43 -15.13
CA ARG A 42 21.69 6.16 -15.23
C ARG A 42 21.92 7.64 -14.94
N LYS A 43 22.24 8.41 -15.99
CA LYS A 43 22.53 9.85 -15.93
C LYS A 43 21.21 10.63 -15.81
N GLY A 44 20.77 10.93 -14.59
CA GLY A 44 19.55 11.73 -14.35
C GLY A 44 18.91 11.44 -12.99
N GLY A 45 19.41 12.11 -11.95
CA GLY A 45 19.15 11.78 -10.53
C GLY A 45 17.82 12.28 -9.99
N ALA A 46 16.71 11.68 -10.43
CA ALA A 46 15.50 11.70 -9.63
C ALA A 46 15.67 10.66 -8.53
N ASN A 47 15.93 11.09 -7.29
CA ASN A 47 15.90 10.19 -6.13
C ASN A 47 14.44 9.76 -5.92
N PRO A 48 14.04 8.53 -6.31
CA PRO A 48 12.67 8.10 -6.11
C PRO A 48 12.35 8.14 -4.61
N MET A 49 11.15 8.61 -4.26
CA MET A 49 10.72 8.69 -2.86
C MET A 49 10.82 7.30 -2.24
N THR A 50 11.47 7.20 -1.08
CA THR A 50 11.60 5.92 -0.38
C THR A 50 10.27 5.51 0.23
N ARG A 51 10.02 4.20 0.39
CA ARG A 51 8.83 3.67 1.07
C ARG A 51 8.63 4.27 2.46
N SER A 52 9.72 4.45 3.21
CA SER A 52 9.67 5.00 4.57
C SER A 52 9.23 6.47 4.58
N GLN A 53 9.71 7.27 3.61
CA GLN A 53 9.25 8.65 3.43
C GLN A 53 7.76 8.67 3.06
N PHE A 54 7.32 7.81 2.13
CA PHE A 54 5.92 7.75 1.72
C PHE A 54 4.99 7.40 2.89
N LEU A 55 5.32 6.35 3.65
CA LEU A 55 4.55 5.96 4.84
C LEU A 55 4.56 7.05 5.92
N THR A 56 5.63 7.83 6.04
CA THR A 56 5.68 8.99 6.94
C THR A 56 4.69 10.07 6.49
N VAL A 57 4.67 10.43 5.21
CA VAL A 57 3.72 11.42 4.67
C VAL A 57 2.28 10.92 4.83
N ALA A 58 2.02 9.65 4.53
CA ALA A 58 0.71 9.04 4.71
C ALA A 58 0.27 9.07 6.19
N ALA A 59 1.16 8.73 7.13
CA ALA A 59 0.88 8.78 8.56
C ALA A 59 0.55 10.19 9.02
N VAL A 60 1.32 11.21 8.61
CA VAL A 60 1.05 12.61 8.97
C VAL A 60 -0.29 13.07 8.41
N PHE A 61 -0.59 12.74 7.15
CA PHE A 61 -1.85 13.12 6.51
C PHE A 61 -3.07 12.51 7.22
N HIS A 62 -3.06 11.19 7.47
CA HIS A 62 -4.15 10.51 8.16
C HIS A 62 -4.25 10.94 9.62
N GLY A 63 -3.11 11.20 10.28
CA GLY A 63 -3.06 11.66 11.66
C GLY A 63 -3.66 13.04 11.83
N ALA A 64 -3.26 14.00 10.98
CA ALA A 64 -3.80 15.36 11.04
C ALA A 64 -5.31 15.40 10.74
N LEU A 65 -5.75 14.70 9.69
CA LEU A 65 -7.16 14.63 9.34
C LEU A 65 -7.99 13.89 10.40
N GLY A 66 -7.46 12.78 10.92
CA GLY A 66 -8.11 11.99 11.96
C GLY A 66 -8.25 12.74 13.27
N LEU A 67 -7.20 13.46 13.70
CA LEU A 67 -7.24 14.31 14.89
C LEU A 67 -8.23 15.47 14.72
N ALA A 68 -8.25 16.13 13.55
CA ALA A 68 -9.22 17.19 13.27
C ALA A 68 -10.66 16.66 13.37
N ALA A 69 -10.95 15.53 12.71
CA ALA A 69 -12.28 14.89 12.75
C ALA A 69 -12.68 14.40 14.16
N LEU A 70 -11.70 14.04 14.99
CA LEU A 70 -11.94 13.57 16.36
C LEU A 70 -12.21 14.73 17.34
N ILE A 71 -11.47 15.84 17.22
CA ILE A 71 -11.53 16.98 18.16
C ILE A 71 -12.60 17.99 17.74
N VAL A 72 -12.67 18.32 16.45
CA VAL A 72 -13.60 19.32 15.87
C VAL A 72 -14.37 18.73 14.69
N PRO A 73 -15.23 17.71 14.92
CA PRO A 73 -15.90 16.94 13.87
C PRO A 73 -16.72 17.79 12.89
N LEU A 74 -17.60 18.66 13.39
CA LEU A 74 -18.49 19.48 12.56
C LEU A 74 -17.70 20.50 11.73
N THR A 75 -16.68 21.13 12.33
CA THR A 75 -15.78 22.05 11.61
C THR A 75 -15.01 21.32 10.52
N THR A 76 -14.51 20.11 10.82
CA THR A 76 -13.78 19.29 9.86
C THR A 76 -14.67 18.88 8.69
N ALA A 77 -15.92 18.49 8.94
CA ALA A 77 -16.91 18.24 7.90
C ALA A 77 -17.17 19.49 7.04
N GLY A 78 -17.29 20.66 7.68
CA GLY A 78 -17.46 21.94 7.02
C GLY A 78 -16.33 22.30 6.04
N LEU A 79 -15.08 21.90 6.30
CA LEU A 79 -13.96 22.09 5.35
C LEU A 79 -14.22 21.42 4.00
N PHE A 80 -15.00 20.35 3.99
CA PHE A 80 -15.37 19.62 2.78
C PHE A 80 -16.72 20.06 2.20
N GLY A 81 -17.34 21.10 2.76
CA GLY A 81 -18.65 21.59 2.36
C GLY A 81 -19.81 20.72 2.84
N LEU A 82 -19.57 19.79 3.77
CA LEU A 82 -20.62 18.95 4.33
C LEU A 82 -21.37 19.73 5.42
N THR A 83 -22.70 19.81 5.29
CA THR A 83 -23.57 20.25 6.37
C THR A 83 -23.89 19.06 7.27
N ALA A 84 -23.14 18.94 8.37
CA ALA A 84 -23.38 17.91 9.39
C ALA A 84 -24.22 18.50 10.54
N ASP A 85 -25.23 17.75 10.97
CA ASP A 85 -25.99 18.07 12.17
C ASP A 85 -25.35 17.40 13.41
N ALA A 86 -25.96 17.63 14.58
CA ALA A 86 -25.49 17.02 15.84
C ALA A 86 -25.58 15.47 15.82
N ALA A 87 -26.44 14.90 14.99
CA ALA A 87 -26.58 13.44 14.88
C ALA A 87 -25.41 12.80 14.11
N ALA A 88 -24.79 13.53 13.18
CA ALA A 88 -23.61 13.08 12.45
C ALA A 88 -22.31 13.14 13.28
N GLU A 89 -22.29 13.89 14.39
CA GLU A 89 -21.07 14.13 15.18
C GLU A 89 -20.39 12.83 15.68
N PRO A 90 -21.09 11.86 16.29
CA PRO A 90 -20.46 10.62 16.76
C PRO A 90 -19.84 9.80 15.61
N VAL A 91 -20.47 9.82 14.43
CA VAL A 91 -20.00 9.10 13.25
C VAL A 91 -18.70 9.72 12.73
N ILE A 92 -18.62 11.06 12.68
CA ILE A 92 -17.41 11.76 12.26
C ILE A 92 -16.27 11.52 13.25
N ARG A 93 -16.55 11.50 14.56
CA ARG A 93 -15.54 11.17 15.58
C ARG A 93 -15.04 9.72 15.46
N LEU A 94 -15.93 8.77 15.18
CA LEU A 94 -15.56 7.37 14.94
C LEU A 94 -14.65 7.24 13.70
N LEU A 95 -14.97 7.96 12.63
CA LEU A 95 -14.11 8.07 11.45
C LEU A 95 -12.74 8.68 11.83
N GLY A 96 -12.72 9.75 12.61
CA GLY A 96 -11.49 10.38 13.11
C GLY A 96 -10.61 9.40 13.89
N ALA A 97 -11.19 8.66 14.83
CA ALA A 97 -10.48 7.63 15.60
C ALA A 97 -9.89 6.53 14.70
N THR A 98 -10.64 6.10 13.68
CA THR A 98 -10.18 5.11 12.69
C THR A 98 -8.97 5.63 11.91
N LEU A 99 -9.02 6.88 11.46
CA LEU A 99 -7.91 7.52 10.73
C LEU A 99 -6.66 7.68 11.61
N VAL A 100 -6.82 8.00 12.91
CA VAL A 100 -5.70 8.02 13.85
C VAL A 100 -5.09 6.63 14.02
N GLY A 101 -5.91 5.58 14.15
CA GLY A 101 -5.42 4.19 14.20
C GLY A 101 -4.62 3.82 12.94
N VAL A 102 -5.11 4.19 11.76
CA VAL A 102 -4.40 4.01 10.48
C VAL A 102 -3.08 4.78 10.44
N ALA A 103 -3.07 6.02 10.94
CA ALA A 103 -1.87 6.84 11.01
C ALA A 103 -0.78 6.19 11.87
N ILE A 104 -1.17 5.64 13.03
CA ILE A 104 -0.26 4.89 13.92
C ILE A 104 0.27 3.65 13.20
N ALA A 105 -0.60 2.89 12.52
CA ALA A 105 -0.19 1.71 11.76
C ALA A 105 0.87 2.07 10.70
N PHE A 106 0.68 3.15 9.94
CA PHE A 106 1.67 3.63 8.96
C PHE A 106 2.96 4.14 9.62
N ALA A 107 2.86 4.84 10.75
CA ALA A 107 4.01 5.35 11.49
C ALA A 107 4.90 4.24 12.06
N VAL A 108 4.31 3.10 12.41
CA VAL A 108 5.04 1.88 12.84
C VAL A 108 5.58 1.14 11.61
N ALA A 109 4.75 0.93 10.59
CA ALA A 109 5.10 0.19 9.37
C ALA A 109 6.29 0.80 8.59
N ARG A 110 6.55 2.10 8.72
CA ARG A 110 7.67 2.78 8.02
C ARG A 110 9.06 2.26 8.38
N LYS A 111 9.20 1.59 9.53
CA LYS A 111 10.46 0.97 10.01
C LYS A 111 10.49 -0.54 9.80
N ALA A 112 9.42 -1.15 9.30
CA ALA A 112 9.35 -2.59 9.10
C ALA A 112 10.18 -3.02 7.88
N GLU A 113 10.84 -4.16 8.02
CA GLU A 113 11.51 -4.85 6.91
C GLU A 113 10.49 -5.34 5.86
N PRO A 114 10.91 -5.53 4.60
CA PRO A 114 10.06 -6.12 3.56
C PRO A 114 9.49 -7.48 4.02
N SER A 115 8.17 -7.55 4.22
CA SER A 115 7.49 -8.74 4.72
C SER A 115 6.09 -8.86 4.11
N LEU A 116 5.47 -10.03 4.25
CA LEU A 116 4.08 -10.24 3.81
C LEU A 116 3.11 -9.31 4.57
N ALA A 117 3.36 -9.07 5.86
CA ALA A 117 2.59 -8.15 6.67
C ALA A 117 2.66 -6.71 6.13
N LEU A 118 3.85 -6.22 5.79
CA LEU A 118 4.00 -4.88 5.22
C LEU A 118 3.37 -4.75 3.84
N CYS A 119 3.42 -5.81 3.04
CA CYS A 119 2.71 -5.88 1.76
C CYS A 119 1.19 -5.77 1.95
N ALA A 120 0.65 -6.47 2.96
CA ALA A 120 -0.76 -6.39 3.32
C ALA A 120 -1.15 -4.99 3.83
N VAL A 121 -0.30 -4.32 4.61
CA VAL A 121 -0.50 -2.93 5.02
C VAL A 121 -0.59 -2.00 3.81
N ASN A 122 0.31 -2.17 2.83
CA ASN A 122 0.28 -1.36 1.61
C ASN A 122 -0.99 -1.60 0.79
N TYR A 123 -1.37 -2.85 0.55
CA TYR A 123 -2.61 -3.14 -0.18
C TYR A 123 -3.87 -2.70 0.57
N GLY A 124 -3.89 -2.86 1.90
CA GLY A 124 -4.97 -2.34 2.75
C GLY A 124 -5.08 -0.81 2.64
N GLY A 125 -3.95 -0.09 2.70
CA GLY A 125 -3.90 1.35 2.49
C GLY A 125 -4.42 1.76 1.10
N ALA A 126 -4.05 1.01 0.05
CA ALA A 126 -4.56 1.24 -1.31
C ALA A 126 -6.08 1.01 -1.40
N ALA A 127 -6.60 -0.06 -0.79
CA ALA A 127 -8.02 -0.37 -0.77
C ALA A 127 -8.84 0.69 -0.03
N ILE A 128 -8.38 1.13 1.16
CA ILE A 128 -9.01 2.19 1.94
C ILE A 128 -9.08 3.49 1.13
N ASN A 129 -7.98 3.87 0.45
CA ASN A 129 -7.96 5.09 -0.36
C ASN A 129 -8.84 4.98 -1.61
N LEU A 130 -8.95 3.79 -2.23
CA LEU A 130 -9.87 3.54 -3.34
C LEU A 130 -11.33 3.67 -2.92
N LEU A 131 -11.74 3.00 -1.84
CA LEU A 131 -13.11 3.08 -1.33
C LEU A 131 -13.46 4.52 -0.93
N SER A 132 -12.55 5.20 -0.24
CA SER A 132 -12.72 6.60 0.13
C SER A 132 -12.83 7.51 -1.10
N LEU A 133 -12.08 7.24 -2.17
CA LEU A 133 -12.15 7.99 -3.42
C LEU A 133 -13.53 7.81 -4.08
N ILE A 134 -14.04 6.58 -4.16
CA ILE A 134 -15.37 6.29 -4.72
C ILE A 134 -16.45 7.07 -3.96
N VAL A 135 -16.44 6.99 -2.63
CA VAL A 135 -17.42 7.68 -1.78
C VAL A 135 -17.37 9.19 -1.99
N VAL A 136 -16.17 9.80 -2.02
CA VAL A 136 -16.02 11.25 -2.24
C VAL A 136 -16.49 11.65 -3.63
N VAL A 137 -16.15 10.89 -4.66
CA VAL A 137 -16.57 11.20 -6.04
C VAL A 137 -18.09 11.11 -6.18
N MET A 138 -18.73 10.09 -5.60
CA MET A 138 -20.19 9.98 -5.58
C MET A 138 -20.83 11.18 -4.86
N ALA A 139 -20.33 11.54 -3.68
CA ALA A 139 -20.85 12.67 -2.92
C ALA A 139 -20.67 14.03 -3.65
N ILE A 140 -19.61 14.19 -4.46
CA ILE A 140 -19.44 15.35 -5.34
C ILE A 140 -20.50 15.37 -6.45
N PHE A 141 -20.75 14.23 -7.12
CA PHE A 141 -21.76 14.14 -8.18
C PHE A 141 -23.19 14.36 -7.64
N ASP A 142 -23.46 13.91 -6.42
CA ASP A 142 -24.73 14.14 -5.73
C ASP A 142 -24.86 15.56 -5.16
N SER A 143 -23.90 16.44 -5.43
CA SER A 143 -23.85 17.83 -4.92
C SER A 143 -23.89 17.95 -3.40
N GLN A 144 -23.50 16.89 -2.68
CA GLN A 144 -23.41 16.88 -1.22
C GLN A 144 -22.11 17.53 -0.71
N MET A 145 -21.11 17.64 -1.58
CA MET A 145 -19.81 18.24 -1.26
C MET A 145 -19.50 19.41 -2.19
N ALA A 146 -18.82 20.42 -1.65
CA ALA A 146 -18.38 21.58 -2.42
C ALA A 146 -17.27 21.23 -3.42
N SER A 147 -17.01 22.11 -4.39
CA SER A 147 -15.96 21.94 -5.41
C SER A 147 -14.56 21.74 -4.81
N GLN A 148 -14.29 22.27 -3.62
CA GLN A 148 -13.05 22.05 -2.88
C GLN A 148 -12.78 20.57 -2.52
N ALA A 149 -13.80 19.71 -2.54
CA ALA A 149 -13.65 18.27 -2.28
C ALA A 149 -12.81 17.55 -3.36
N TRP A 150 -12.68 18.12 -4.56
CA TRP A 150 -11.81 17.58 -5.61
C TRP A 150 -10.34 17.49 -5.20
N ALA A 151 -9.85 18.43 -4.39
CA ALA A 151 -8.50 18.36 -3.84
C ALA A 151 -8.34 17.11 -2.95
N GLY A 152 -9.36 16.83 -2.12
CA GLY A 152 -9.40 15.63 -1.30
C GLY A 152 -9.48 14.34 -2.13
N ALA A 153 -10.20 14.34 -3.26
CA ALA A 153 -10.24 13.23 -4.19
C ALA A 153 -8.86 12.99 -4.84
N ALA A 154 -8.20 14.05 -5.30
CA ALA A 154 -6.86 13.96 -5.89
C ALA A 154 -5.82 13.39 -4.92
N VAL A 155 -5.84 13.81 -3.65
CA VAL A 155 -4.93 13.26 -2.63
C VAL A 155 -5.19 11.77 -2.40
N ARG A 156 -6.45 11.34 -2.32
CA ARG A 156 -6.80 9.91 -2.17
C ARG A 156 -6.36 9.08 -3.37
N ALA A 157 -6.51 9.61 -4.59
CA ALA A 157 -6.02 8.96 -5.80
C ALA A 157 -4.49 8.81 -5.79
N LEU A 158 -3.76 9.85 -5.38
CA LEU A 158 -2.31 9.83 -5.26
C LEU A 158 -1.84 8.84 -4.18
N MET A 159 -2.48 8.85 -3.01
CA MET A 159 -2.19 7.91 -1.92
C MET A 159 -2.42 6.47 -2.36
N ARG A 160 -3.55 6.19 -3.03
CA ARG A 160 -3.84 4.87 -3.61
C ARG A 160 -2.73 4.43 -4.55
N ALA A 161 -2.31 5.29 -5.46
CA ALA A 161 -1.24 4.98 -6.43
C ALA A 161 0.08 4.67 -5.71
N GLY A 162 0.47 5.48 -4.72
CA GLY A 162 1.67 5.25 -3.93
C GLY A 162 1.63 3.93 -3.16
N PHE A 163 0.53 3.64 -2.47
CA PHE A 163 0.34 2.37 -1.76
C PHE A 163 0.36 1.15 -2.69
N ALA A 164 -0.30 1.24 -3.85
CA ALA A 164 -0.31 0.16 -4.84
C ALA A 164 1.10 -0.09 -5.40
N TRP A 165 1.84 0.97 -5.73
CA TRP A 165 3.21 0.88 -6.21
C TRP A 165 4.13 0.18 -5.20
N PHE A 166 4.13 0.61 -3.94
CA PHE A 166 4.96 -0.02 -2.90
C PHE A 166 4.47 -1.42 -2.51
N GLY A 167 3.20 -1.74 -2.70
CA GLY A 167 2.67 -3.10 -2.57
C GLY A 167 3.24 -4.05 -3.62
N ILE A 168 3.20 -3.65 -4.90
CA ILE A 168 3.75 -4.44 -6.01
C ILE A 168 5.27 -4.61 -5.87
N GLU A 169 5.99 -3.53 -5.57
CA GLU A 169 7.45 -3.57 -5.42
C GLU A 169 7.86 -4.45 -4.23
N GLY A 170 7.14 -4.35 -3.10
CA GLY A 170 7.36 -5.24 -1.96
C GLY A 170 7.04 -6.70 -2.23
N HIS A 171 6.16 -7.02 -3.20
CA HIS A 171 5.93 -8.39 -3.64
C HIS A 171 7.09 -8.89 -4.51
N ARG A 172 7.55 -8.09 -5.48
CA ARG A 172 8.68 -8.43 -6.37
C ARG A 172 9.97 -8.72 -5.61
N GLN A 173 10.28 -7.91 -4.59
CA GLN A 173 11.48 -8.11 -3.77
C GLN A 173 11.44 -9.44 -3.02
N ARG A 174 10.26 -9.92 -2.62
CA ARG A 174 10.12 -11.22 -1.94
C ARG A 174 10.29 -12.39 -2.89
N THR A 175 9.72 -12.31 -4.09
CA THR A 175 9.86 -13.38 -5.10
C THR A 175 11.28 -13.48 -5.65
N ALA A 176 12.10 -12.44 -5.55
CA ALA A 176 13.49 -12.47 -5.97
C ALA A 176 14.45 -13.08 -4.93
N MET A 177 13.99 -13.27 -3.68
CA MET A 177 14.78 -13.84 -2.59
C MET A 177 14.44 -15.31 -2.31
N ALA A 178 13.36 -15.83 -2.90
CA ALA A 178 12.92 -17.22 -2.80
C ALA A 178 13.48 -18.03 -3.96
#